data_AF-A0A432S805-F1
#
_entry.id   AF-A0A432S805-F1
#
_cell.length_a   1.000
_cell.length_b   1.000
_cell.length_c   1.000
_cell.angle_alpha   90.00
_cell.angle_beta   90.00
_cell.angle_gamma   90.00
#
_symmetry.space_group_name_H-M   'P 1'
#
loop_
_entity.id
_entity.type
_entity.pdbx_description
1 polymer ?
#
loop_
_entity_poly.entity_id
_entity_poly.type
_entity_poly.pdbx_seq_one_letter_code
_entity_poly.pdbx_strand_id
1 'polypeptide(L)'
;MRKDIAIFLTGFVVGSISMYLLERKKKKLLDRILKLERKLKTIPMKENMKFKVEYILSRLKFSLKNDKNLTEVERDMILKEVKEKIKQIEEWNLG
;
A
#
# COMPACT_ATOMS: atom_id res chain seq x y z
N MET A 1 0.35 -3.64 19.84
CA MET A 1 -0.26 -4.39 18.71
C MET A 1 -0.88 -3.48 17.64
N ARG A 2 -1.96 -2.71 17.90
CA ARG A 2 -2.60 -1.88 16.84
C ARG A 2 -1.66 -0.81 16.27
N LYS A 3 -0.89 -0.12 17.15
CA LYS A 3 0.12 0.87 16.77
C LYS A 3 1.27 0.26 15.95
N ASP A 4 1.75 -0.93 16.31
CA ASP A 4 2.83 -1.60 15.58
C ASP A 4 2.41 -2.01 14.17
N ILE A 5 1.17 -2.47 14.02
CA ILE A 5 0.59 -2.80 12.72
C ILE A 5 0.41 -1.53 11.88
N ALA A 6 -0.07 -0.44 12.47
CA ALA A 6 -0.22 0.83 11.78
C ALA A 6 1.13 1.37 11.27
N ILE A 7 2.16 1.41 12.12
CA ILE A 7 3.53 1.84 11.77
C ILE A 7 4.12 0.93 10.68
N PHE A 8 3.92 -0.38 10.78
CA PHE A 8 4.39 -1.32 9.77
C PHE A 8 3.73 -1.09 8.41
N LEU A 9 2.42 -0.84 8.39
CA LEU A 9 1.66 -0.60 7.16
C LEU A 9 2.04 0.73 6.51
N THR A 10 2.15 1.78 7.30
CA THR A 10 2.48 3.11 6.77
C THR A 10 3.91 3.16 6.27
N GLY A 11 4.85 2.59 7.02
CA GLY A 11 6.24 2.42 6.58
C GLY A 11 6.35 1.57 5.31
N PHE A 12 5.57 0.50 5.19
CA PHE A 12 5.55 -0.32 3.98
C PHE A 12 5.01 0.42 2.76
N VAL A 13 3.89 1.14 2.91
CA VAL A 13 3.26 1.81 1.78
C VAL A 13 4.04 3.05 1.36
N VAL A 14 4.51 3.87 2.30
CA VAL A 14 5.41 5.00 2.00
C VAL A 14 6.67 4.49 1.30
N GLY A 15 7.29 3.43 1.84
CA GLY A 15 8.44 2.78 1.20
C GLY A 15 8.11 2.21 -0.17
N SER A 16 6.86 1.82 -0.42
CA SER A 16 6.43 1.31 -1.72
C SER A 16 6.22 2.43 -2.74
N ILE A 17 5.61 3.55 -2.33
CA ILE A 17 5.44 4.74 -3.18
C ILE A 17 6.79 5.34 -3.55
N SER A 18 7.69 5.54 -2.58
CA SER A 18 9.03 6.06 -2.85
C SER A 18 9.82 5.16 -3.81
N MET A 19 9.68 3.84 -3.66
CA MET A 19 10.34 2.87 -4.53
C MET A 19 9.70 2.79 -5.92
N TYR A 20 8.42 3.10 -6.03
CA TYR A 20 7.71 3.23 -7.29
C TYR A 20 8.17 4.47 -8.06
N LEU A 21 8.22 5.64 -7.41
CA LEU A 21 8.72 6.89 -7.99
C LEU A 21 10.18 6.81 -8.42
N LEU A 22 10.99 6.01 -7.73
CA LEU A 22 12.39 5.80 -8.10
C LEU A 22 12.57 4.83 -9.28
N GLU A 23 11.51 4.23 -9.83
CA GLU A 23 11.41 3.30 -10.98
C GLU A 23 12.40 2.12 -11.06
N ARG A 24 13.36 2.01 -10.14
CA ARG A 24 14.53 1.15 -10.34
C ARG A 24 14.22 -0.34 -10.30
N LYS A 25 13.11 -0.79 -9.67
CA LYS A 25 12.83 -2.24 -9.45
C LYS A 25 11.33 -2.60 -9.31
N LYS A 26 10.51 -2.43 -10.36
CA LYS A 26 9.08 -2.87 -10.39
C LYS A 26 8.85 -4.28 -9.84
N LYS A 27 9.68 -5.24 -10.24
CA LYS A 27 9.60 -6.64 -9.78
C LYS A 27 9.79 -6.76 -8.26
N LYS A 28 10.75 -6.02 -7.70
CA LYS A 28 11.02 -6.00 -6.25
C LYS A 28 9.89 -5.33 -5.47
N LEU A 29 9.20 -4.36 -6.08
CA LEU A 29 8.02 -3.73 -5.48
C LEU A 29 6.83 -4.69 -5.44
N LEU A 30 6.60 -5.41 -6.53
CA LEU A 30 5.56 -6.44 -6.61
C LEU A 30 5.78 -7.54 -5.56
N ASP A 31 7.02 -8.03 -5.44
CA ASP A 31 7.38 -9.05 -4.43
C ASP A 31 7.16 -8.56 -3.00
N ARG A 32 7.44 -7.28 -2.73
CA ARG A 32 7.17 -6.65 -1.44
C ARG A 32 5.67 -6.64 -1.16
N ILE A 33 4.84 -6.24 -2.13
CA ILE A 33 3.37 -6.21 -2.00
C ILE A 33 2.85 -7.61 -1.69
N LEU A 34 3.30 -8.64 -2.43
CA LEU A 34 2.92 -10.03 -2.20
C LEU A 34 3.37 -10.56 -0.82
N LYS A 35 4.51 -10.11 -0.32
CA LYS A 35 4.96 -10.45 1.05
C LYS A 35 4.06 -9.79 2.10
N LEU A 36 3.60 -8.56 1.86
CA LEU A 36 2.67 -7.90 2.76
C LEU A 36 1.30 -8.58 2.76
N GLU A 37 0.74 -8.89 1.58
CA GLU A 37 -0.51 -9.65 1.45
C GLU A 37 -0.46 -10.95 2.27
N ARG A 38 0.67 -11.68 2.23
CA ARG A 38 0.87 -12.89 3.04
C ARG A 38 0.92 -12.61 4.54
N LYS A 39 1.65 -11.58 4.96
CA LYS A 39 1.71 -11.18 6.38
C LYS A 39 0.37 -10.70 6.92
N LEU A 40 -0.44 -10.03 6.10
CA LEU A 40 -1.78 -9.59 6.50
C LEU A 40 -2.71 -10.76 6.83
N LYS A 41 -2.53 -11.91 6.18
CA LYS A 41 -3.30 -13.12 6.50
C LYS A 41 -2.97 -13.69 7.87
N THR A 42 -1.76 -13.44 8.38
CA THR A 42 -1.26 -14.00 9.64
C THR A 42 -1.36 -13.03 10.81
N ILE A 43 -1.50 -11.73 10.56
CA ILE A 43 -1.58 -10.72 11.62
C ILE A 43 -3.03 -10.62 12.12
N PRO A 44 -3.28 -10.78 13.43
CA PRO A 44 -4.60 -10.56 13.99
C PRO A 44 -4.94 -9.07 13.93
N MET A 45 -5.82 -8.71 12.98
CA MET A 45 -6.30 -7.35 12.78
C MET A 45 -7.81 -7.34 12.56
N LYS A 46 -8.45 -6.20 12.85
CA LYS A 46 -9.88 -6.01 12.58
C LYS A 46 -10.14 -6.17 11.07
N GLU A 47 -11.23 -6.84 10.71
CA GLU A 47 -11.63 -7.06 9.30
C GLU A 47 -11.66 -5.77 8.50
N ASN A 48 -12.25 -4.70 9.06
CA ASN A 48 -12.30 -3.40 8.38
C ASN A 48 -10.92 -2.84 8.03
N MET A 49 -9.91 -3.11 8.86
CA MET A 49 -8.54 -2.68 8.62
C MET A 49 -7.88 -3.56 7.56
N LYS A 50 -8.11 -4.87 7.63
CA LYS A 50 -7.65 -5.84 6.62
C LYS A 50 -8.15 -5.47 5.23
N PHE A 51 -9.46 -5.21 5.09
CA PHE A 51 -10.07 -4.78 3.82
C PHE A 51 -9.44 -3.50 3.27
N LYS A 52 -9.22 -2.48 4.12
CA LYS A 52 -8.59 -1.22 3.70
C LYS A 52 -7.16 -1.43 3.20
N VAL A 53 -6.38 -2.29 3.86
CA VAL A 53 -5.01 -2.57 3.41
C VAL A 53 -5.00 -3.40 2.13
N GLU A 54 -5.83 -4.44 2.04
CA GLU A 54 -5.96 -5.24 0.81
C GLU A 54 -6.36 -4.38 -0.39
N TYR A 55 -7.25 -3.40 -0.17
CA TYR A 55 -7.60 -2.40 -1.17
C TYR A 55 -6.38 -1.60 -1.63
N ILE A 56 -5.60 -1.04 -0.70
CA ILE A 56 -4.38 -0.26 -1.02
C ILE A 56 -3.39 -1.11 -1.82
N LEU A 57 -3.16 -2.35 -1.39
CA LEU A 57 -2.23 -3.25 -2.07
C LEU A 57 -2.71 -3.61 -3.47
N SER A 58 -4.01 -3.82 -3.64
CA SER A 58 -4.62 -4.07 -4.95
C SER A 58 -4.43 -2.88 -5.90
N ARG A 59 -4.66 -1.64 -5.43
CA ARG A 59 -4.46 -0.42 -6.24
C ARG A 59 -3.00 -0.23 -6.63
N LEU A 60 -2.06 -0.43 -5.71
CA LEU A 60 -0.62 -0.37 -6.01
C LEU A 60 -0.20 -1.44 -7.02
N LYS A 61 -0.71 -2.67 -6.88
CA LYS A 61 -0.44 -3.78 -7.78
C LYS A 61 -1.02 -3.54 -9.17
N PHE A 62 -2.21 -2.94 -9.24
CA PHE A 62 -2.84 -2.52 -10.50
C PHE A 62 -2.00 -1.45 -11.20
N SER A 63 -1.60 -0.40 -10.49
CA SER A 63 -0.74 0.67 -11.02
C SER A 63 0.61 0.12 -11.51
N LEU A 64 1.24 -0.78 -10.75
CA LEU A 64 2.49 -1.45 -11.14
C LEU A 64 2.37 -2.33 -12.38
N LYS A 65 1.25 -3.04 -12.54
CA LYS A 65 1.02 -3.93 -13.69
C LYS A 65 0.67 -3.15 -14.96
N ASN A 66 -0.10 -2.07 -14.81
CA ASN A 66 -0.56 -1.24 -15.91
C ASN A 66 0.34 -0.02 -16.14
N ASP A 67 1.52 0.01 -15.53
CA ASP A 67 2.46 1.12 -15.56
C ASP A 67 2.81 1.62 -16.97
N LYS A 68 2.80 0.73 -17.98
CA LYS A 68 3.04 1.10 -19.38
C LYS A 68 1.83 1.73 -20.08
N ASN A 69 0.63 1.51 -19.52
CA ASN A 69 -0.65 1.94 -20.09
C ASN A 69 -1.25 3.12 -19.32
N LEU A 70 -0.68 3.47 -18.16
CA LEU A 70 -1.11 4.58 -17.33
C LEU A 70 -0.26 5.81 -17.61
N THR A 71 -0.92 6.91 -17.92
CA THR A 71 -0.32 8.25 -17.96
C THR A 71 0.25 8.62 -16.58
N GLU A 72 1.18 9.58 -16.55
CA GLU A 72 1.69 10.12 -15.28
C GLU A 72 0.56 10.64 -14.39
N VAL A 73 -0.46 11.27 -14.99
CA VAL A 73 -1.62 11.80 -14.27
C VAL A 73 -2.44 10.70 -13.61
N GLU A 74 -2.77 9.62 -14.34
CA GLU A 74 -3.54 8.49 -13.76
C GLU A 74 -2.75 7.78 -12.66
N ARG A 75 -1.44 7.68 -12.85
CA ARG A 75 -0.51 7.12 -11.88
C ARG A 75 -0.49 7.94 -10.60
N ASP A 76 -0.38 9.25 -10.71
CA ASP A 76 -0.41 10.16 -9.57
C ASP A 76 -1.77 10.15 -8.85
N MET A 77 -2.88 10.04 -9.58
CA MET A 77 -4.20 9.87 -8.97
C MET A 77 -4.28 8.60 -8.12
N ILE A 78 -3.78 7.46 -8.63
CA ILE A 78 -3.76 6.21 -7.87
C ILE A 78 -2.86 6.35 -6.63
N LEU A 79 -1.69 6.98 -6.76
CA LEU A 79 -0.80 7.21 -5.63
C LEU A 79 -1.42 8.15 -4.59
N LYS A 80 -2.14 9.19 -5.01
CA LYS A 80 -2.85 10.12 -4.13
C LYS A 80 -3.97 9.42 -3.37
N GLU A 81 -4.77 8.62 -4.06
CA GLU A 81 -5.83 7.81 -3.45
C GLU A 81 -5.26 6.84 -2.39
N VAL A 82 -4.15 6.18 -2.74
CA VAL A 82 -3.43 5.30 -1.80
C VAL A 82 -2.95 6.09 -0.58
N LYS A 83 -2.35 7.28 -0.76
CA LYS A 83 -1.92 8.14 0.35
C LYS A 83 -3.07 8.54 1.28
N GLU A 84 -4.20 8.95 0.71
CA GLU A 84 -5.38 9.34 1.51
C GLU A 84 -5.93 8.17 2.33
N LYS A 85 -6.01 6.96 1.75
CA LYS A 85 -6.47 5.77 2.49
C LYS A 85 -5.51 5.36 3.60
N ILE A 86 -4.20 5.57 3.44
CA ILE A 86 -3.23 5.36 4.52
C ILE A 86 -3.47 6.34 5.65
N LYS A 87 -3.65 7.64 5.33
CA LYS A 87 -3.91 8.67 6.34
C LYS A 87 -5.15 8.32 7.16
N GLN A 88 -6.21 7.84 6.52
CA GLN A 88 -7.41 7.33 7.21
C GLN A 88 -7.13 6.12 8.11
N ILE A 89 -6.18 5.26 7.76
CA ILE A 89 -5.76 4.12 8.60
C ILE A 89 -4.94 4.61 9.82
N GLU A 90 -4.09 5.62 9.64
CA GLU A 90 -3.31 6.24 10.72
C GLU A 90 -4.22 6.93 11.74
N GLU A 91 -5.13 7.78 11.27
CA GLU A 91 -6.07 8.52 12.11
C GLU A 91 -6.98 7.59 12.93
N TRP A 92 -7.42 6.48 12.35
CA TRP A 92 -8.27 5.50 13.05
C TRP A 92 -7.55 4.62 14.07
N ASN A 93 -6.23 4.51 14.03
CA ASN A 93 -5.45 3.64 14.94
C ASN A 93 -4.69 4.42 16.01
N LEU A 94 -4.62 5.74 15.89
CA LEU A 94 -4.05 6.64 16.89
C LEU A 94 -5.09 7.24 17.83
N GLY A 95 -6.38 7.14 17.50
CA GLY A 95 -7.53 7.45 18.37
C GLY A 95 -7.96 6.30 19.27
#